data_AF-A0A433CY98-F1
#
_entry.id   AF-A0A433CY98-F1
#
_cell.length_a   1.000
_cell.length_b   1.000
_cell.length_c   1.000
_cell.angle_alpha   90.00
_cell.angle_beta   90.00
_cell.angle_gamma   90.00
#
_symmetry.space_group_name_H-M   'P 1'
#
loop_
_entity.id
_entity.type
_entity.pdbx_description
1 polymer ?
#
loop_
_entity_poly.entity_id
_entity_poly.type
_entity_poly.pdbx_seq_one_letter_code
_entity_poly.pdbx_strand_id
1 'polypeptide(L)'
;MVNLTPYLFRPSRRQLILLGFLVFIVVNWRISSHPSVQLVLTPSAWFNEYDERLCLPQEAIEAKPPQRKASAAFVMLVRNKEQDAMLGSIRNLESRFNKNFNYPYVFLNDEPFTDDFKVAMQAAAPRAQMEFGLIPVAHWSYPPWVNQTYAAERRAWMKSEWVLYGDSESYRHMCRFNSGFFFRHHLLER
;
A
#
# COMPACT_ATOMS: atom_id res chain seq x y z
N MET A 1 -62.16 41.54 39.15
CA MET A 1 -60.71 41.23 39.14
C MET A 1 -60.49 40.09 38.17
N VAL A 2 -59.99 40.35 36.97
CA VAL A 2 -59.71 39.31 35.97
C VAL A 2 -58.26 38.87 36.17
N ASN A 3 -58.06 37.66 36.68
CA ASN A 3 -56.74 37.05 36.81
C ASN A 3 -56.31 36.50 35.44
N LEU A 4 -55.31 37.14 34.84
CA LEU A 4 -54.58 36.61 33.67
C LEU A 4 -53.48 35.67 34.17
N THR A 5 -53.70 34.36 34.10
CA THR A 5 -52.61 33.39 34.18
C THR A 5 -52.02 33.17 32.78
N PRO A 6 -50.70 33.39 32.57
CA PRO A 6 -50.09 33.17 31.26
C PRO A 6 -50.01 31.66 30.98
N TYR A 7 -50.54 31.24 29.83
CA TYR A 7 -50.34 29.90 29.30
C TYR A 7 -48.86 29.68 29.01
N LEU A 8 -48.15 29.05 29.94
CA LEU A 8 -46.77 28.61 29.74
C LEU A 8 -46.78 27.46 28.73
N PHE A 9 -46.29 27.74 27.51
CA PHE A 9 -46.14 26.75 26.45
C PHE A 9 -45.17 25.65 26.89
N ARG A 10 -45.69 24.45 27.18
CA ARG A 10 -44.90 23.29 27.61
C ARG A 10 -44.68 22.36 26.41
N PRO A 11 -43.46 22.27 25.86
CA PRO A 11 -43.21 21.47 24.66
C PRO A 11 -43.43 19.98 24.93
N SER A 12 -43.97 19.28 23.93
CA SER A 12 -44.21 17.84 24.01
C SER A 12 -42.90 17.04 23.96
N ARG A 13 -42.90 15.84 24.53
CA ARG A 13 -41.72 14.94 24.54
C ARG A 13 -41.16 14.67 23.14
N ARG A 14 -42.02 14.58 22.11
CA ARG A 14 -41.60 14.41 20.71
C ARG A 14 -40.87 15.64 20.16
N GLN A 15 -41.34 16.84 20.48
CA GLN A 15 -40.67 18.10 20.08
C GLN A 15 -39.32 18.25 20.76
N LEU A 16 -39.20 17.87 22.03
CA LEU A 16 -37.91 17.87 22.75
C LEU A 16 -36.92 16.86 22.15
N ILE A 17 -37.38 15.67 21.77
CA ILE A 17 -36.53 14.66 21.11
C ILE A 17 -36.08 15.15 19.73
N LEU A 18 -36.98 15.70 18.91
CA LEU A 18 -36.65 16.25 17.60
C LEU A 18 -35.66 17.40 17.69
N LEU A 19 -35.84 18.31 18.66
CA LEU A 19 -34.90 19.38 18.93
C LEU A 19 -33.53 18.83 19.34
N GLY A 20 -33.50 17.81 20.20
CA GLY A 20 -32.27 17.11 20.59
C GLY A 20 -31.53 16.49 19.41
N PHE A 21 -32.25 15.82 18.49
CA PHE A 21 -31.66 15.27 17.27
C PHE A 21 -31.14 16.36 16.32
N LEU A 22 -31.89 17.45 16.13
CA LEU A 22 -31.45 18.59 15.31
C LEU A 22 -30.19 19.23 15.89
N VAL A 23 -30.14 19.48 17.20
CA VAL A 23 -28.96 20.02 17.88
C VAL A 23 -27.79 19.07 17.74
N PHE A 24 -28.00 17.75 17.91
CA PHE A 24 -26.94 16.75 17.72
C PHE A 24 -26.37 16.77 16.29
N ILE A 25 -27.22 16.80 15.27
CA ILE A 25 -26.78 16.87 13.87
C ILE A 25 -25.99 18.16 13.61
N VAL A 26 -26.50 19.31 14.07
CA VAL A 26 -25.83 20.60 13.86
C VAL A 26 -24.48 20.66 14.59
N VAL A 27 -24.40 20.15 15.82
CA VAL A 27 -23.15 20.09 16.59
C VAL A 27 -22.14 19.18 15.89
N ASN A 28 -22.54 17.98 15.46
CA ASN A 28 -21.65 17.07 14.74
C ASN A 28 -21.22 17.65 13.39
N TRP A 29 -22.11 18.31 12.67
CA TRP A 29 -21.77 19.00 11.43
C TRP A 29 -20.78 20.13 11.68
N ARG A 30 -20.98 20.95 12.72
CA ARG A 30 -20.06 22.02 13.12
C ARG A 30 -18.69 21.50 13.50
N ILE A 31 -18.62 20.42 14.30
CA ILE A 31 -17.37 19.75 14.67
C ILE A 31 -16.66 19.21 13.42
N SER A 32 -17.37 18.50 12.55
CA SER A 32 -16.82 17.97 11.30
C SER A 32 -16.34 19.07 10.34
N SER A 33 -17.01 20.21 10.30
CA SER A 33 -16.62 21.36 9.48
C SER A 33 -15.58 22.27 10.14
N HIS A 34 -15.15 21.97 11.38
CA HIS A 34 -14.22 22.83 12.10
C HIS A 34 -12.84 22.76 11.42
N PRO A 35 -12.17 23.89 11.17
CA PRO A 35 -10.87 23.93 10.47
C PRO A 35 -9.81 23.01 11.09
N SER A 36 -9.81 22.92 12.43
CA SER A 36 -8.89 22.05 13.19
C SER A 36 -9.12 20.55 12.97
N VAL A 37 -10.35 20.14 12.67
CA VAL A 37 -10.68 18.73 12.39
C VAL A 37 -10.36 18.39 10.94
N GLN A 38 -10.61 19.32 10.01
CA GLN A 38 -10.21 19.16 8.61
C GLN A 38 -8.68 19.12 8.43
N LEU A 39 -7.91 19.86 9.24
CA LEU A 39 -6.44 19.88 9.15
C LEU A 39 -5.79 18.54 9.57
N VAL A 40 -6.45 17.75 10.42
CA VAL A 40 -5.91 16.48 10.95
C VAL A 40 -6.37 15.26 10.14
N LEU A 41 -7.43 15.40 9.33
CA LEU A 41 -8.01 14.32 8.53
C LEU A 41 -7.78 14.45 7.02
N THR A 42 -7.11 15.51 6.56
CA THR A 42 -6.49 15.42 5.23
C THR A 42 -5.34 14.42 5.36
N PRO A 43 -5.39 13.25 4.68
CA PRO A 43 -4.16 12.49 4.46
C PRO A 43 -3.18 13.52 3.92
N SER A 44 -1.99 13.64 4.52
CA SER A 44 -0.93 14.55 4.06
C SER A 44 -1.01 14.63 2.55
N ALA A 45 -1.59 15.73 2.04
CA ALA A 45 -2.04 15.77 0.67
C ALA A 45 -0.82 15.39 -0.15
N TRP A 46 -0.94 14.33 -0.96
CA TRP A 46 0.10 13.87 -1.86
C TRP A 46 0.89 15.07 -2.33
N PHE A 47 2.21 15.09 -2.10
CA PHE A 47 3.10 16.19 -2.48
C PHE A 47 2.77 16.63 -3.92
N ASN A 48 1.89 17.62 -4.07
CA ASN A 48 1.41 18.08 -5.38
C ASN A 48 2.41 19.06 -6.00
N GLU A 49 3.39 19.50 -5.21
CA GLU A 49 4.57 20.28 -5.60
C GLU A 49 5.84 19.41 -5.49
N TYR A 50 5.82 18.22 -6.09
CA TYR A 50 7.08 17.52 -6.35
C TYR A 50 7.82 18.26 -7.48
N ASP A 51 8.68 19.20 -7.12
CA ASP A 51 9.66 19.76 -8.04
C ASP A 51 10.90 18.86 -8.06
N GLU A 52 10.96 17.99 -9.07
CA GLU A 52 12.08 17.08 -9.30
C GLU A 52 13.43 17.81 -9.34
N ARG A 53 13.46 19.05 -9.86
CA ARG A 53 14.69 19.85 -9.96
C ARG A 53 15.22 20.28 -8.58
N LEU A 54 14.33 20.38 -7.60
CA LEU A 54 14.67 20.79 -6.24
C LEU A 54 15.25 19.62 -5.44
N CYS A 55 14.70 18.41 -5.61
CA CYS A 55 15.13 17.22 -4.88
C CYS A 55 16.29 16.46 -5.56
N LEU A 56 16.36 16.50 -6.89
CA LEU A 56 17.40 15.87 -7.70
C LEU A 56 17.79 16.84 -8.84
N PRO A 57 18.64 17.85 -8.59
CA PRO A 57 19.06 18.77 -9.63
C PRO A 57 19.80 17.99 -10.72
N GLN A 58 19.10 17.73 -11.82
CA GLN A 58 19.58 16.95 -12.95
C GLN A 58 20.92 17.49 -13.46
N GLU A 59 21.04 18.82 -13.55
CA GLU A 59 22.27 19.52 -13.91
C GLU A 59 23.44 19.20 -12.97
N ALA A 60 23.18 19.03 -11.67
CA ALA A 60 24.23 18.68 -10.72
C ALA A 60 24.66 17.21 -10.84
N ILE A 61 23.71 16.30 -11.14
CA ILE A 61 24.00 14.89 -11.41
C ILE A 61 24.79 14.76 -12.72
N GLU A 62 24.44 15.52 -13.75
CA GLU A 62 25.15 15.52 -15.03
C GLU A 62 26.54 16.17 -14.91
N ALA A 63 26.66 17.25 -14.15
CA ALA A 63 27.93 17.93 -13.90
C ALA A 63 28.88 17.09 -13.01
N LYS A 64 28.33 16.34 -12.06
CA LYS A 64 29.08 15.48 -11.13
C LYS A 64 28.38 14.14 -10.96
N PRO A 65 28.49 13.24 -11.94
CA PRO A 65 27.87 11.92 -11.84
C PRO A 65 28.47 11.15 -10.66
N PRO A 66 27.66 10.34 -9.95
CA PRO A 66 28.18 9.52 -8.85
C PRO A 66 29.28 8.61 -9.37
N GLN A 67 30.50 8.76 -8.83
CA GLN A 67 31.68 8.01 -9.28
C GLN A 67 31.56 6.50 -9.04
N ARG A 68 30.75 6.08 -8.05
CA ARG A 68 30.49 4.68 -7.73
C ARG A 68 29.06 4.50 -7.21
N LYS A 69 28.35 3.49 -7.72
CA LYS A 69 27.03 3.07 -7.22
C LYS A 69 27.19 2.03 -6.10
N ALA A 70 26.23 1.98 -5.18
CA ALA A 70 26.16 0.88 -4.21
C ALA A 70 25.82 -0.45 -4.93
N SER A 71 26.23 -1.60 -4.38
CA SER A 71 25.67 -2.88 -4.80
C SER A 71 24.23 -2.94 -4.28
N ALA A 72 23.28 -2.67 -5.17
CA ALA A 72 21.87 -2.58 -4.83
C ALA A 72 20.98 -2.91 -6.04
N ALA A 73 19.78 -3.38 -5.77
CA ALA A 73 18.77 -3.70 -6.77
C ALA A 73 17.37 -3.34 -6.23
N PHE A 74 16.45 -3.07 -7.15
CA PHE A 74 15.02 -3.00 -6.85
C PHE A 74 14.42 -4.39 -6.87
N VAL A 75 14.00 -4.91 -5.71
CA VAL A 75 13.45 -6.26 -5.58
C VAL A 75 11.92 -6.20 -5.51
N MET A 76 11.25 -6.93 -6.39
CA MET A 76 9.79 -6.92 -6.52
C MET A 76 9.25 -8.35 -6.42
N LEU A 77 8.41 -8.62 -5.42
CA LEU A 77 7.64 -9.86 -5.33
C LEU A 77 6.26 -9.62 -5.97
N VAL A 78 5.97 -10.25 -7.10
CA VAL A 78 4.79 -9.91 -7.91
C VAL A 78 4.34 -11.09 -8.77
N ARG A 79 3.02 -11.22 -8.98
CA ARG A 79 2.43 -12.25 -9.84
C ARG A 79 2.20 -11.75 -11.25
N ASN A 80 2.15 -12.67 -12.22
CA ASN A 80 1.85 -12.34 -13.62
C ASN A 80 0.57 -11.50 -13.78
N LYS A 81 -0.49 -11.79 -13.02
CA LYS A 81 -1.79 -11.07 -13.07
C LYS A 81 -1.73 -9.62 -12.58
N GLU A 82 -0.64 -9.20 -11.95
CA GLU A 82 -0.44 -7.85 -11.40
C GLU A 82 0.38 -6.96 -12.37
N GLN A 83 0.58 -7.42 -13.61
CA GLN A 83 1.37 -6.74 -14.65
C GLN A 83 1.03 -5.25 -14.79
N ASP A 84 -0.24 -4.91 -14.96
CA ASP A 84 -0.65 -3.51 -15.23
C ASP A 84 -0.36 -2.58 -14.04
N ALA A 85 -0.60 -3.06 -12.82
CA ALA A 85 -0.28 -2.31 -11.61
C ALA A 85 1.25 -2.15 -11.45
N MET A 86 2.02 -3.18 -11.82
CA MET A 86 3.47 -3.14 -11.77
C MET A 86 4.08 -2.22 -12.83
N LEU A 87 3.50 -2.17 -14.04
CA LEU A 87 3.87 -1.20 -15.07
C LEU A 87 3.73 0.25 -14.55
N GLY A 88 2.64 0.54 -13.85
CA GLY A 88 2.45 1.85 -13.21
C GLY A 88 3.55 2.18 -12.21
N SER A 89 3.95 1.20 -11.40
CA SER A 89 5.01 1.34 -10.40
C SER A 89 6.38 1.55 -11.03
N ILE A 90 6.75 0.76 -12.04
CA ILE A 90 8.03 0.88 -12.75
C ILE A 90 8.12 2.22 -13.47
N ARG A 91 7.08 2.66 -14.19
CA ARG A 91 7.08 3.96 -14.87
C ARG A 91 7.24 5.12 -13.88
N ASN A 92 6.58 5.05 -12.72
CA ASN A 92 6.71 6.08 -11.69
C ASN A 92 8.15 6.14 -11.13
N LEU A 93 8.73 4.98 -10.81
CA LEU A 93 10.09 4.89 -10.28
C LEU A 93 11.15 5.32 -11.30
N GLU A 94 11.03 4.89 -12.55
CA GLU A 94 11.91 5.32 -13.65
C GLU A 94 11.83 6.83 -13.86
N SER A 95 10.62 7.38 -13.98
CA SER A 95 10.42 8.80 -14.27
C SER A 95 10.97 9.74 -13.20
N ARG A 96 11.02 9.31 -11.93
CA ARG A 96 11.44 10.16 -10.80
C ARG A 96 12.85 9.89 -10.30
N PHE A 97 13.39 8.70 -10.54
CA PHE A 97 14.65 8.27 -9.92
C PHE A 97 15.51 7.44 -10.85
N ASN A 98 15.03 6.25 -11.25
CA ASN A 98 15.92 5.24 -11.78
C ASN A 98 16.41 5.53 -13.21
N LYS A 99 15.75 6.46 -13.93
CA LYS A 99 16.27 7.01 -15.20
C LYS A 99 17.67 7.63 -15.07
N ASN A 100 18.05 8.09 -13.88
CA ASN A 100 19.31 8.78 -13.64
C ASN A 100 20.41 7.83 -13.12
N PHE A 101 20.05 6.68 -12.56
CA PHE A 101 20.99 5.82 -11.84
C PHE A 101 21.10 4.41 -12.43
N ASN A 102 20.09 3.92 -13.14
CA ASN A 102 20.07 2.63 -13.80
C ASN A 102 20.46 1.48 -12.84
N TYR A 103 19.78 1.39 -11.70
CA TYR A 103 19.84 0.21 -10.84
C TYR A 103 19.03 -0.94 -11.45
N PRO A 104 19.48 -2.20 -11.28
CA PRO A 104 18.79 -3.36 -11.80
C PRO A 104 17.49 -3.66 -11.03
N TYR A 105 16.57 -4.36 -11.70
CA TYR A 105 15.35 -4.91 -11.12
C TYR A 105 15.46 -6.44 -10.97
N VAL A 106 15.01 -6.96 -9.84
CA VAL A 106 14.88 -8.39 -9.58
C VAL A 106 13.43 -8.69 -9.27
N PHE A 107 12.74 -9.34 -10.20
CA PHE A 107 11.37 -9.80 -10.04
C PHE A 107 11.37 -11.23 -9.52
N LEU A 108 10.61 -11.50 -8.47
CA LEU A 108 10.46 -12.80 -7.85
C LEU A 108 8.98 -13.19 -7.85
N ASN A 109 8.69 -14.47 -8.12
CA ASN A 109 7.34 -15.01 -8.12
C ASN A 109 7.36 -16.49 -7.71
N ASP A 110 6.26 -16.99 -7.15
CA ASP A 110 6.09 -18.42 -6.84
C ASP A 110 5.72 -19.27 -8.06
N GLU A 111 5.39 -18.62 -9.18
CA GLU A 111 5.17 -19.22 -10.49
C GLU A 111 6.15 -18.65 -11.53
N PRO A 112 6.46 -19.38 -12.61
CA PRO A 112 7.25 -18.83 -13.70
C PRO A 112 6.62 -17.57 -14.29
N PHE A 113 7.44 -16.54 -14.53
CA PHE A 113 6.98 -15.34 -15.24
C PHE A 113 6.67 -15.65 -16.71
N THR A 114 5.54 -15.16 -17.20
CA THR A 114 5.18 -15.23 -18.62
C THR A 114 6.12 -14.33 -19.44
N ASP A 115 6.28 -14.66 -20.73
CA ASP A 115 7.12 -13.84 -21.60
C ASP A 115 6.51 -12.45 -21.83
N ASP A 116 5.18 -12.36 -21.91
CA ASP A 116 4.45 -11.09 -21.97
C ASP A 116 4.79 -10.18 -20.77
N PHE A 117 4.86 -10.75 -19.55
CA PHE A 117 5.23 -9.99 -18.36
C PHE A 117 6.65 -9.45 -18.47
N LYS A 118 7.61 -10.30 -18.87
CA LYS A 118 9.02 -9.91 -19.01
C LYS A 118 9.18 -8.81 -20.06
N VAL A 119 8.54 -8.97 -21.22
CA VAL A 119 8.57 -7.98 -22.32
C VAL A 119 7.95 -6.66 -21.86
N ALA A 120 6.81 -6.70 -21.18
CA ALA A 120 6.14 -5.51 -20.68
C ALA A 120 6.99 -4.75 -19.65
N MET A 121 7.59 -5.45 -18.69
CA MET A 121 8.49 -4.84 -17.70
C MET A 121 9.72 -4.23 -18.38
N GLN A 122 10.39 -4.96 -19.27
CA GLN A 122 11.58 -4.46 -19.97
C GLN A 122 11.26 -3.23 -20.84
N ALA A 123 10.09 -3.20 -21.48
CA ALA A 123 9.63 -2.03 -22.23
C ALA A 123 9.35 -0.81 -21.34
N ALA A 124 8.94 -1.02 -20.08
CA ALA A 124 8.71 0.08 -19.13
C ALA A 124 10.00 0.71 -18.60
N ALA A 125 11.11 -0.02 -18.54
CA ALA A 125 12.43 0.50 -18.20
C ALA A 125 13.53 -0.02 -19.15
N PRO A 126 13.61 0.50 -20.40
CA PRO A 126 14.45 -0.07 -21.45
C PRO A 126 15.95 -0.09 -21.15
N ARG A 127 16.42 0.78 -20.24
CA ARG A 127 17.85 0.90 -19.87
C ARG A 127 18.22 0.14 -18.60
N ALA A 128 17.25 -0.45 -17.91
CA ALA A 128 17.51 -1.18 -16.67
C ALA A 128 17.68 -2.67 -16.97
N GLN A 129 18.67 -3.29 -16.34
CA GLN A 129 18.81 -4.74 -16.33
C GLN A 129 17.69 -5.34 -15.47
N MET A 130 17.04 -6.38 -15.98
CA MET A 130 15.96 -7.08 -15.28
C MET A 130 16.26 -8.56 -15.18
N GLU A 131 16.07 -9.11 -13.98
CA GLU A 131 16.19 -10.54 -13.70
C GLU A 131 14.86 -11.06 -13.15
N PHE A 132 14.49 -12.27 -13.56
CA PHE A 132 13.20 -12.88 -13.24
C PHE A 132 13.47 -14.24 -12.59
N GLY A 133 13.16 -14.35 -11.30
CA GLY A 133 13.43 -15.52 -10.48
C GLY A 133 12.17 -16.26 -10.07
N LEU A 134 12.20 -17.59 -10.20
CA LEU A 134 11.23 -18.48 -9.59
C LEU A 134 11.65 -18.79 -8.15
N ILE A 135 10.76 -18.55 -7.20
CA ILE A 135 11.03 -18.83 -5.79
C ILE A 135 11.03 -20.35 -5.58
N PRO A 136 12.09 -20.93 -4.99
CA PRO A 136 12.11 -22.35 -4.66
C PRO A 136 10.96 -22.72 -3.72
N VAL A 137 10.33 -23.87 -3.95
CA VAL A 137 9.19 -24.36 -3.15
C VAL A 137 9.52 -24.40 -1.65
N ALA A 138 10.76 -24.75 -1.27
CA ALA A 138 11.20 -24.75 0.13
C ALA A 138 11.13 -23.37 0.82
N HIS A 139 11.25 -22.29 0.05
CA HIS A 139 11.20 -20.91 0.54
C HIS A 139 9.79 -20.31 0.52
N TRP A 140 8.87 -20.85 -0.30
CA TRP A 140 7.49 -20.37 -0.38
C TRP A 140 6.50 -21.20 0.43
N SER A 141 6.60 -22.53 0.37
CA SER A 141 5.61 -23.46 0.92
C SER A 141 5.76 -23.72 2.42
N TYR A 142 4.89 -24.58 2.96
CA TYR A 142 4.98 -25.04 4.34
C TYR A 142 6.27 -25.83 4.57
N PRO A 143 6.99 -25.55 5.66
CA PRO A 143 8.05 -26.45 6.10
C PRO A 143 7.44 -27.75 6.66
N PRO A 144 8.21 -28.85 6.70
CA PRO A 144 7.70 -30.19 7.01
C PRO A 144 7.14 -30.33 8.43
N TRP A 145 7.51 -29.47 9.36
CA TRP A 145 7.00 -29.48 10.74
C TRP A 145 5.67 -28.72 10.93
N VAL A 146 5.13 -28.09 9.88
CA VAL A 146 3.83 -27.39 9.99
C VAL A 146 2.69 -28.35 9.60
N ASN A 147 1.78 -28.57 10.55
CA ASN A 147 0.53 -29.28 10.29
C ASN A 147 -0.40 -28.40 9.43
N GLN A 148 -0.57 -28.81 8.16
CA GLN A 148 -1.36 -28.06 7.18
C GLN A 148 -2.86 -28.05 7.51
N THR A 149 -3.39 -29.12 8.11
CA THR A 149 -4.79 -29.18 8.56
C THR A 149 -5.04 -28.15 9.65
N TYR A 150 -4.19 -28.12 10.68
CA TYR A 150 -4.30 -27.11 11.74
C TYR A 150 -4.12 -25.70 11.17
N ALA A 151 -3.18 -25.49 10.24
CA ALA A 151 -3.00 -24.20 9.59
C ALA A 151 -4.28 -23.77 8.83
N ALA A 152 -4.95 -24.69 8.14
CA ALA A 152 -6.21 -24.43 7.44
C ALA A 152 -7.36 -24.11 8.40
N GLU A 153 -7.49 -24.83 9.51
CA GLU A 153 -8.46 -24.54 10.57
C GLU A 153 -8.25 -23.15 11.17
N ARG A 154 -7.00 -22.77 11.46
CA ARG A 154 -6.68 -21.43 11.98
C ARG A 154 -6.95 -20.33 10.95
N ARG A 155 -6.75 -20.60 9.65
CA ARG A 155 -7.15 -19.69 8.58
C ARG A 155 -8.67 -19.51 8.50
N ALA A 156 -9.43 -20.59 8.65
CA ALA A 156 -10.90 -20.52 8.70
C ALA A 156 -11.39 -19.73 9.93
N TRP A 157 -10.77 -19.92 11.09
CA TRP A 157 -11.05 -19.11 12.27
C TRP A 157 -10.69 -17.63 12.07
N MET A 158 -9.53 -17.31 11.49
CA MET A 158 -9.19 -15.90 11.18
C MET A 158 -10.20 -15.25 10.22
N LYS A 159 -10.77 -16.03 9.30
CA LYS A 159 -11.86 -15.55 8.43
C LYS A 159 -13.13 -15.23 9.23
N SER A 160 -13.52 -16.07 10.19
CA SER A 160 -14.71 -15.81 11.01
C SER A 160 -14.55 -14.59 11.92
N GLU A 161 -13.31 -14.29 12.32
CA GLU A 161 -12.95 -13.09 13.08
C GLU A 161 -12.71 -11.86 12.20
N TRP A 162 -13.06 -11.90 10.90
CA TRP A 162 -12.90 -10.79 9.96
C TRP A 162 -11.48 -10.25 9.83
N VAL A 163 -10.46 -11.09 10.04
CA VAL A 163 -9.06 -10.72 9.83
C VAL A 163 -8.81 -10.56 8.33
N LEU A 164 -8.31 -9.40 7.93
CA LEU A 164 -7.97 -9.12 6.53
C LEU A 164 -6.94 -10.15 6.00
N TYR A 165 -7.25 -10.76 4.86
CA TYR A 165 -6.48 -11.88 4.27
C TYR A 165 -6.31 -13.08 5.22
N GLY A 166 -7.18 -13.20 6.22
CA GLY A 166 -7.18 -14.25 7.26
C GLY A 166 -7.08 -15.66 6.67
N ASP A 167 -7.90 -15.93 5.66
CA ASP A 167 -8.01 -17.22 4.97
C ASP A 167 -7.02 -17.43 3.83
N SER A 168 -6.24 -16.41 3.45
CA SER A 168 -5.34 -16.50 2.30
C SER A 168 -4.05 -17.24 2.65
N GLU A 169 -3.89 -18.44 2.09
CA GLU A 169 -2.67 -19.24 2.24
C GLU A 169 -1.46 -18.60 1.55
N SER A 170 -1.62 -18.16 0.31
CA SER A 170 -0.55 -17.47 -0.44
C SER A 170 -0.10 -16.18 0.25
N TYR A 171 -0.99 -15.48 0.96
CA TYR A 171 -0.60 -14.33 1.77
C TYR A 171 0.30 -14.73 2.95
N ARG A 172 0.07 -15.88 3.59
CA ARG A 172 0.97 -16.40 4.65
C ARG A 172 2.33 -16.80 4.10
N HIS A 173 2.35 -17.44 2.93
CA HIS A 173 3.58 -17.77 2.22
C HIS A 173 4.39 -16.51 1.86
N MET A 174 3.73 -15.48 1.33
CA MET A 174 4.34 -14.17 1.08
C MET A 174 4.91 -13.54 2.35
N CYS A 175 4.16 -13.50 3.45
CA CYS A 175 4.66 -12.94 4.72
C CYS A 175 5.90 -13.71 5.21
N ARG A 176 5.89 -15.05 5.15
CA ARG A 176 7.05 -15.89 5.51
C ARG A 176 8.25 -15.59 4.61
N PHE A 177 8.04 -15.50 3.30
CA PHE A 177 9.10 -15.24 2.33
C PHE A 177 9.78 -13.89 2.58
N ASN A 178 9.00 -12.82 2.73
CA ASN A 178 9.52 -11.48 3.01
C ASN A 178 10.17 -11.36 4.39
N SER A 179 9.74 -12.19 5.36
CA SER A 179 10.32 -12.18 6.72
C SER A 179 11.66 -12.91 6.83
N GLY A 180 12.01 -13.82 5.91
CA GLY A 180 13.17 -14.69 6.13
C GLY A 180 13.91 -15.26 4.92
N PHE A 181 13.41 -15.05 3.69
CA PHE A 181 13.93 -15.76 2.51
C PHE A 181 14.30 -14.89 1.32
N PHE A 182 13.67 -13.72 1.12
CA PHE A 182 13.93 -12.94 -0.10
C PHE A 182 15.42 -12.62 -0.30
N PHE A 183 16.13 -12.23 0.75
CA PHE A 183 17.56 -11.91 0.75
C PHE A 183 18.48 -13.13 0.56
N ARG A 184 17.94 -14.35 0.59
CA ARG A 184 18.66 -15.61 0.32
C ARG A 184 18.44 -16.11 -1.10
N HIS A 185 17.72 -15.37 -1.93
CA HIS A 185 17.50 -15.75 -3.31
C HIS A 185 18.80 -15.56 -4.11
N HIS A 186 19.18 -16.53 -4.94
CA HIS A 186 20.46 -16.54 -5.67
C HIS A 186 20.72 -15.27 -6.52
N LEU A 187 19.65 -14.63 -7.03
CA LEU A 187 19.75 -13.37 -7.76
C LEU A 187 20.21 -12.16 -6.89
N LEU A 188 20.22 -12.31 -5.56
CA LEU A 188 20.65 -11.28 -4.60
C LEU A 188 21.97 -11.62 -3.90
N GLU A 189 22.68 -12.67 -4.31
CA GLU A 189 23.95 -13.09 -3.69
C GLU A 189 25.18 -12.28 -4.15
N ARG A 190 24.99 -11.09 -4.74
CA ARG A 190 26.04 -10.33 -5.45
C ARG A 190 26.60 -9.12 -4.70
#